data_AF-A0AAW2QXR2-F1
#
_entry.id   AF-A0AAW2QXR2-F1
#
_cell.length_a   1.000
_cell.length_b   1.000
_cell.length_c   1.000
_cell.angle_alpha   90.00
_cell.angle_beta   90.00
_cell.angle_gamma   90.00
#
_symmetry.space_group_name_H-M   'P 1'
#
loop_
_entity.id
_entity.type
_entity.pdbx_description
1 polymer ?
#
loop_
_entity_poly.entity_id
_entity_poly.type
_entity_poly.pdbx_seq_one_letter_code
_entity_poly.pdbx_strand_id
1 'polypeptide(L)'
;MEHFAKEYQGSAKVRIIKLQTLRRDFENMKMKDSETIDEYYTKVRELVNQLKAYGEDIPEKRVVEKLLISVTEKYDPIVTTIEETKDITTLTVTELVGSLEHMKKGEVGKKKILLKMLFSLN
;
A
#
# COMPACT_ATOMS: atom_id res chain seq x y z
N MET A 1 -29.05 30.37 -18.67
CA MET A 1 -28.49 30.32 -17.30
C MET A 1 -28.86 29.04 -16.55
N GLU A 2 -30.10 28.53 -16.61
CA GLU A 2 -30.50 27.30 -15.89
C GLU A 2 -29.87 25.99 -16.39
N HIS A 3 -29.58 25.86 -17.69
CA HIS A 3 -28.97 24.63 -18.25
C HIS A 3 -27.56 24.39 -17.71
N PHE A 4 -26.72 25.43 -17.74
CA PHE A 4 -25.36 25.39 -17.22
C PHE A 4 -25.30 25.10 -15.72
N ALA A 5 -26.25 25.63 -14.93
CA ALA A 5 -26.32 25.36 -13.50
C ALA A 5 -26.63 23.89 -13.21
N LYS A 6 -27.56 23.27 -13.95
CA LYS A 6 -27.88 21.84 -13.83
C LYS A 6 -26.73 20.94 -14.28
N GLU A 7 -26.07 21.25 -15.40
CA GLU A 7 -24.90 20.51 -15.88
C GLU A 7 -23.72 20.61 -14.90
N TYR A 8 -23.46 21.82 -14.37
CA TYR A 8 -22.42 22.05 -13.37
C TYR A 8 -22.70 21.28 -12.07
N GLN A 9 -23.93 21.35 -11.56
CA GLN A 9 -24.37 20.60 -10.38
C GLN A 9 -24.27 19.08 -10.59
N GLY A 10 -24.62 18.59 -11.79
CA GLY A 10 -24.42 17.20 -12.20
C GLY A 10 -22.95 16.80 -12.16
N SER A 11 -22.06 17.63 -12.71
CA SER A 11 -20.60 17.37 -12.68
C SER A 11 -20.04 17.36 -11.26
N ALA A 12 -20.52 18.24 -10.38
CA ALA A 12 -20.11 18.30 -8.98
C ALA A 12 -20.57 17.05 -8.21
N LYS A 13 -21.83 16.62 -8.42
CA LYS A 13 -22.36 15.39 -7.82
C LYS A 13 -21.58 14.15 -8.24
N VAL A 14 -21.25 14.04 -9.54
CA VAL A 14 -20.42 12.93 -10.07
C VAL A 14 -19.04 12.92 -9.43
N ARG A 15 -18.38 14.09 -9.31
CA ARG A 15 -17.07 14.19 -8.62
C ARG A 15 -17.15 13.72 -7.16
N ILE A 16 -18.16 14.14 -6.41
CA ILE A 16 -18.34 13.73 -5.01
C ILE A 16 -18.54 12.22 -4.90
N ILE A 17 -19.41 11.62 -5.73
CA ILE A 17 -19.66 10.17 -5.71
C ILE A 17 -18.39 9.39 -6.05
N LYS A 18 -17.61 9.86 -7.04
CA LYS A 18 -16.35 9.23 -7.40
C LYS A 18 -15.33 9.31 -6.27
N LEU A 19 -15.20 10.48 -5.61
CA LEU A 19 -14.31 10.64 -4.46
C LEU A 19 -14.69 9.70 -3.31
N GLN A 20 -15.99 9.56 -3.00
CA GLN A 20 -16.47 8.63 -1.98
C GLN A 20 -16.14 7.16 -2.33
N THR A 21 -16.23 6.81 -3.61
CA THR A 21 -15.84 5.48 -4.09
C THR A 21 -14.34 5.24 -3.87
N LEU A 22 -13.49 6.20 -4.27
CA LEU A 22 -12.04 6.12 -4.11
C LEU A 22 -11.62 6.02 -2.64
N ARG A 23 -12.27 6.76 -1.74
CA ARG A 23 -12.05 6.67 -0.28
C ARG A 23 -12.34 5.26 0.22
N ARG A 24 -13.50 4.72 -0.14
CA ARG A 24 -13.90 3.36 0.24
C ARG A 24 -12.91 2.34 -0.31
N ASP A 25 -12.48 2.50 -1.55
CA ASP A 25 -11.51 1.61 -2.17
C ASP A 25 -10.19 1.67 -1.38
N PHE A 26 -9.72 2.86 -0.98
CA PHE A 26 -8.49 3.05 -0.22
C PHE A 26 -8.57 2.39 1.15
N GLU A 27 -9.67 2.59 1.88
CA GLU A 27 -9.87 1.96 3.19
C GLU A 27 -9.96 0.43 3.08
N ASN A 28 -10.58 -0.09 2.01
CA ASN A 28 -10.72 -1.53 1.79
C ASN A 28 -9.52 -2.20 1.10
N MET A 29 -8.53 -1.44 0.62
CA MET A 29 -7.35 -2.03 -0.01
C MET A 29 -6.66 -3.00 0.96
N LYS A 30 -6.38 -4.20 0.46
CA LYS A 30 -5.56 -5.23 1.08
C LYS A 30 -4.68 -5.89 0.02
N MET A 31 -3.49 -6.29 0.43
CA MET A 31 -2.58 -7.07 -0.40
C MET A 31 -3.13 -8.49 -0.54
N LYS A 32 -3.02 -9.08 -1.73
CA LYS A 32 -3.34 -10.49 -1.95
C LYS A 32 -2.10 -11.35 -1.71
N ASP A 33 -2.31 -12.61 -1.32
CA ASP A 33 -1.20 -13.55 -1.09
C ASP A 33 -0.32 -13.78 -2.32
N SER A 34 -0.90 -13.70 -3.52
CA SER A 34 -0.21 -13.86 -4.80
C SER A 34 0.61 -12.63 -5.21
N GLU A 35 0.39 -11.48 -4.59
CA GLU A 35 1.03 -10.22 -4.98
C GLU A 35 2.40 -10.08 -4.31
N THR A 36 3.27 -9.34 -4.99
CA THR A 36 4.53 -8.82 -4.48
C THR A 36 4.31 -7.44 -3.83
N ILE A 37 5.29 -6.99 -3.03
CA ILE A 37 5.24 -5.65 -2.41
C ILE A 37 5.17 -4.55 -3.46
N ASP A 38 5.96 -4.66 -4.54
CA ASP A 38 5.97 -3.67 -5.63
C ASP A 38 4.63 -3.57 -6.36
N GLU A 39 4.02 -4.71 -6.70
CA GLU A 39 2.67 -4.75 -7.30
C GLU A 39 1.63 -4.15 -6.37
N TYR A 40 1.69 -4.46 -5.08
CA TYR A 40 0.77 -3.90 -4.10
C TYR A 40 0.94 -2.39 -3.94
N TYR A 41 2.18 -1.95 -3.78
CA TYR A 41 2.55 -0.54 -3.66
C TYR A 41 2.12 0.28 -4.88
N THR A 42 2.31 -0.26 -6.09
CA THR A 42 1.89 0.39 -7.34
C THR A 42 0.38 0.69 -7.32
N LYS A 43 -0.45 -0.27 -6.91
CA LYS A 43 -1.91 -0.04 -6.78
C LYS A 43 -2.26 1.02 -5.74
N VAL A 44 -1.55 1.03 -4.60
CA VAL A 44 -1.78 2.04 -3.55
C VAL A 44 -1.45 3.43 -4.09
N ARG A 45 -0.30 3.56 -4.77
CA ARG A 45 0.14 4.80 -5.39
C ARG A 45 -0.83 5.29 -6.46
N GLU A 46 -1.32 4.41 -7.32
CA GLU A 46 -2.33 4.74 -8.33
C GLU A 46 -3.61 5.28 -7.70
N LEU A 47 -4.09 4.66 -6.63
CA LEU A 47 -5.31 5.09 -5.96
C LEU A 47 -5.13 6.43 -5.24
N VAL A 48 -3.98 6.65 -4.58
CA VAL A 48 -3.63 7.94 -3.97
C VAL A 48 -3.54 9.04 -5.03
N ASN A 49 -2.96 8.76 -6.19
CA ASN A 49 -2.92 9.71 -7.30
C ASN A 49 -4.32 10.03 -7.84
N GLN A 50 -5.23 9.05 -7.88
CA GLN A 50 -6.62 9.29 -8.24
C GLN A 50 -7.32 10.17 -7.19
N LEU A 51 -7.18 9.89 -5.89
CA LEU A 51 -7.73 10.75 -4.84
C LEU A 51 -7.25 12.20 -4.98
N LYS A 52 -5.95 12.39 -5.22
CA LYS A 52 -5.34 13.69 -5.45
C LYS A 52 -5.93 14.41 -6.68
N ALA A 53 -6.12 13.69 -7.78
CA ALA A 53 -6.73 14.23 -8.99
C ALA A 53 -8.20 14.67 -8.78
N TYR A 54 -8.90 14.08 -7.80
CA TYR A 54 -10.25 14.48 -7.40
C TYR A 54 -10.28 15.48 -6.24
N GLY A 55 -9.12 16.04 -5.85
CA GLY A 55 -9.00 17.13 -4.89
C GLY A 55 -8.72 16.71 -3.45
N GLU A 56 -8.34 15.45 -3.21
CA GLU A 56 -8.01 14.95 -1.88
C GLU A 56 -6.55 14.48 -1.82
N ASP A 57 -5.72 15.20 -1.07
CA ASP A 57 -4.34 14.82 -0.83
C ASP A 57 -4.27 13.88 0.38
N ILE A 58 -3.69 12.69 0.18
CA ILE A 58 -3.48 11.71 1.24
C ILE A 58 -2.08 11.94 1.82
N PRO A 59 -1.95 12.25 3.12
CA PRO A 59 -0.65 12.47 3.74
C PRO A 59 0.25 11.24 3.61
N GLU A 60 1.55 11.44 3.43
CA GLU A 60 2.51 10.34 3.28
C GLU A 60 2.45 9.36 4.46
N LYS A 61 2.38 9.89 5.69
CA LYS A 61 2.18 9.11 6.91
C LYS A 61 0.97 8.16 6.82
N ARG A 62 -0.15 8.63 6.26
CA ARG A 62 -1.35 7.80 6.10
C ARG A 62 -1.12 6.67 5.10
N VAL A 63 -0.30 6.88 4.08
CA VAL A 63 0.09 5.84 3.12
C VAL A 63 1.03 4.81 3.77
N VAL A 64 1.98 5.25 4.59
CA VAL A 64 2.87 4.37 5.37
C VAL A 64 2.06 3.47 6.30
N GLU A 65 1.21 4.07 7.13
CA GLU A 65 0.31 3.33 8.02
C GLU A 65 -0.57 2.37 7.22
N LYS A 66 -1.13 2.83 6.09
CA LYS A 66 -1.96 1.99 5.23
C LYS A 66 -1.20 0.76 4.76
N LEU A 67 0.03 0.92 4.26
CA LEU A 67 0.85 -0.21 3.81
C LEU A 67 1.13 -1.20 4.93
N LEU A 68 1.52 -0.73 6.12
CA LEU A 68 1.82 -1.59 7.28
C LEU A 68 0.61 -2.44 7.71
N ILE A 69 -0.60 -1.87 7.73
CA ILE A 69 -1.81 -2.59 8.18
C ILE A 69 -2.46 -3.49 7.11
N SER A 70 -2.04 -3.39 5.86
CA SER A 70 -2.75 -4.01 4.73
C SER A 70 -1.92 -4.98 3.90
N VAL A 71 -0.62 -5.10 4.19
CA VAL A 71 0.19 -6.23 3.73
C VAL A 71 -0.35 -7.53 4.32
N THR A 72 -0.14 -8.63 3.59
CA THR A 72 -0.56 -9.97 4.04
C THR A 72 0.25 -10.45 5.24
N GLU A 73 -0.32 -11.34 6.04
CA GLU A 73 0.27 -11.93 7.26
C GLU A 73 1.68 -12.54 7.05
N LYS A 74 2.02 -12.93 5.80
CA LYS A 74 3.36 -13.39 5.42
C LYS A 74 4.48 -12.35 5.62
N TYR A 75 4.12 -11.10 5.93
CA TYR A 75 5.03 -10.00 6.26
C TYR A 75 4.97 -9.58 7.73
N ASP A 76 4.12 -10.18 8.58
CA ASP A 76 3.98 -9.76 9.99
C ASP A 76 5.32 -9.71 10.74
N PRO A 77 6.23 -10.70 10.63
CA PRO A 77 7.52 -10.62 11.30
C PRO A 77 8.37 -9.42 10.84
N ILE A 78 8.25 -9.06 9.56
CA ILE A 78 8.96 -7.92 8.96
C ILE A 78 8.33 -6.61 9.43
N VAL A 79 7.00 -6.53 9.48
CA VAL A 79 6.25 -5.37 9.97
C VAL A 79 6.60 -5.10 11.43
N THR A 80 6.53 -6.11 12.30
CA THR A 80 6.90 -5.97 13.71
C THR A 80 8.32 -5.45 13.86
N THR A 81 9.28 -6.00 13.11
CA THR A 81 10.67 -5.52 13.15
C THR A 81 10.77 -4.04 12.73
N ILE A 82 10.01 -3.61 11.71
CA ILE A 82 9.99 -2.20 11.27
C ILE A 82 9.39 -1.31 12.35
N GLU A 83 8.28 -1.70 12.96
CA GLU A 83 7.61 -0.97 14.05
C GLU A 83 8.50 -0.83 15.29
N GLU A 84 9.33 -1.83 15.59
CA GLU A 84 10.28 -1.81 16.71
C GLU A 84 11.54 -0.98 16.43
N THR A 85 11.98 -0.93 15.17
CA THR A 85 13.30 -0.36 14.81
C THR A 85 13.23 1.02 14.15
N LYS A 86 12.06 1.48 13.70
CA LYS A 86 11.91 2.73 12.97
C LYS A 86 10.86 3.64 13.59
N ASP A 87 11.09 4.95 13.48
CA ASP A 87 10.07 5.95 13.80
C ASP A 87 9.06 6.06 12.65
N ILE A 88 7.87 5.49 12.85
CA ILE A 88 6.76 5.51 11.87
C ILE A 88 6.29 6.94 11.57
N THR A 89 6.52 7.91 12.46
CA THR A 89 6.08 9.31 12.25
C THR A 89 6.94 10.05 11.23
N THR A 90 8.18 9.59 11.00
CA THR A 90 9.12 10.19 10.04
C THR A 90 9.44 9.28 8.87
N LEU A 91 9.05 8.00 8.93
CA LEU A 91 9.32 7.01 7.89
C LEU A 91 8.67 7.42 6.57
N THR A 92 9.44 7.43 5.48
CA THR A 92 8.92 7.68 4.13
C THR A 92 8.37 6.40 3.51
N VAL A 93 7.49 6.56 2.52
CA VAL A 93 6.93 5.41 1.78
C VAL A 93 8.01 4.63 1.05
N THR A 94 8.99 5.32 0.47
CA THR A 94 10.10 4.68 -0.26
C THR A 94 10.98 3.86 0.68
N GLU A 95 11.30 4.37 1.86
CA GLU A 95 12.07 3.62 2.87
C GLU A 95 11.32 2.40 3.38
N LEU A 96 10.00 2.51 3.59
CA LEU A 96 9.16 1.39 3.99
C LEU A 96 9.17 0.28 2.93
N VAL A 97 8.86 0.62 1.67
CA VAL A 97 8.82 -0.33 0.56
C VAL A 97 10.18 -1.02 0.39
N GLY A 98 11.28 -0.26 0.40
CA GLY A 98 12.63 -0.81 0.33
C GLY A 98 12.95 -1.79 1.46
N SER A 99 12.47 -1.51 2.69
CA SER A 99 12.68 -2.39 3.85
C SER A 99 11.90 -3.68 3.73
N LEU A 100 10.62 -3.60 3.36
CA LEU A 100 9.75 -4.75 3.14
C LEU A 100 10.34 -5.70 2.08
N GLU A 101 10.84 -5.15 0.98
CA GLU A 101 11.46 -5.94 -0.08
C GLU A 101 12.79 -6.57 0.33
N HIS A 102 13.68 -5.78 0.94
CA HIS A 102 15.01 -6.25 1.34
C HIS A 102 14.90 -7.39 2.36
N MET A 103 14.08 -7.20 3.39
CA MET A 103 13.89 -8.19 4.45
C MET A 103 13.21 -9.46 3.90
N LYS A 104 12.25 -9.33 2.98
CA LYS A 104 11.63 -10.50 2.37
C LYS A 104 12.60 -11.32 1.53
N LYS A 105 13.46 -10.66 0.73
CA LYS A 105 14.52 -11.33 -0.03
C LYS A 105 15.50 -12.06 0.90
N GLY A 106 15.85 -11.45 2.04
CA GLY A 106 16.69 -12.06 3.08
C GLY A 106 16.09 -13.35 3.68
N GLU A 107 14.80 -13.36 4.03
CA GLU A 107 14.10 -14.56 4.52
C GLU A 107 14.12 -15.70 3.49
N VAL A 108 13.82 -15.38 2.23
CA VAL A 108 13.81 -16.37 1.14
C VAL A 108 15.21 -16.94 0.92
N GLY A 109 16.25 -16.12 1.01
CA GLY A 109 17.65 -16.56 0.96
C GLY A 109 17.98 -17.58 2.06
N LYS A 110 17.63 -17.27 3.32
CA LYS A 110 17.83 -18.19 4.46
C LYS A 110 17.12 -19.53 4.27
N LYS A 111 15.85 -19.51 3.84
CA LYS A 111 15.07 -20.74 3.57
C LYS A 111 15.68 -21.59 2.45
N LYS A 112 16.15 -20.97 1.36
CA LYS A 112 16.82 -21.68 0.25
C LYS A 112 18.10 -22.38 0.71
N ILE A 113 18.91 -21.73 1.56
CA ILE A 113 20.14 -22.31 2.10
C ILE A 113 19.82 -23.52 3.00
N LEU A 114 18.85 -23.39 3.91
CA LEU A 114 18.39 -24.49 4.78
C LEU A 114 17.92 -25.69 3.96
N LEU A 115 17.12 -25.45 2.92
CA LEU A 115 16.60 -26.52 2.06
C LEU A 115 17.74 -27.23 1.30
N LYS A 116 18.72 -26.48 0.78
CA LYS A 116 19.90 -27.06 0.12
C LYS A 116 20.73 -27.93 1.07
N MET A 117 20.88 -27.51 2.34
CA MET A 117 21.58 -28.30 3.36
C MET A 117 20.83 -29.60 3.67
N LEU A 118 19.50 -29.58 3.82
CA LEU A 118 18.70 -30.78 4.06
C LEU A 118 18.83 -31.80 2.92
N PHE A 119 18.80 -31.35 1.66
CA PHE A 119 18.99 -32.24 0.50
C PHE A 119 20.44 -32.71 0.32
N SER A 120 21.43 -32.03 0.91
CA SER A 120 22.83 -32.45 0.85
C SER A 120 23.18 -33.45 1.97
N LEU A 121 22.26 -33.67 2.92
CA LEU A 121 22.43 -34.58 4.06
C LEU A 121 21.70 -35.94 3.85
N ASN A 122 21.00 -36.11 2.74
CA ASN A 122 20.34 -37.36 2.30
C ASN A 122 21.03 -37.89 1.04
#